data_AF-W1WHX6-F1
#
_entry.id   AF-W1WHX6-F1
#
_cell.length_a   1.000
_cell.length_b   1.000
_cell.length_c   1.000
_cell.angle_alpha   90.00
_cell.angle_beta   90.00
_cell.angle_gamma   90.00
#
_symmetry.space_group_name_H-M   'P 1'
#
loop_
_entity.id
_entity.type
_entity.pdbx_description
1 polymer ?
#
loop_
_entity_poly.entity_id
_entity_poly.type
_entity_poly.pdbx_seq_one_letter_code
_entity_poly.pdbx_strand_id
1 'polypeptide(L)' 'MKKKRRKLRINRVIILLLFVFMICFGVILFIRSDFFSLKNIKIVNNDILTKTEVKNLSNINTGKNLFS' A
#
# COMPACT_ATOMS: atom_id res chain seq x y z
N MET A 1 -25.46 27.54 27.19
CA MET A 1 -25.45 27.05 25.78
C MET A 1 -24.07 26.94 25.10
N LYS A 2 -23.08 27.81 25.39
CA LYS A 2 -21.76 27.80 24.73
C LYS A 2 -20.98 26.46 24.87
N LYS A 3 -21.02 25.82 26.05
CA LYS A 3 -20.38 24.50 26.30
C LYS A 3 -20.95 23.38 25.41
N LYS A 4 -22.27 23.36 25.17
CA LYS A 4 -22.96 22.35 24.32
C LYS A 4 -22.55 22.48 22.83
N ARG A 5 -22.42 23.72 22.34
CA ARG A 5 -21.93 24.02 20.97
C ARG A 5 -20.46 23.65 20.79
N ARG A 6 -19.61 23.87 21.80
CA ARG A 6 -18.18 23.47 21.78
C ARG A 6 -18.02 21.95 21.76
N LYS A 7 -18.81 21.20 22.54
CA LYS A 7 -18.83 19.72 22.54
C LYS A 7 -19.22 19.14 21.18
N LEU A 8 -20.25 19.70 20.53
CA LEU A 8 -20.65 19.32 19.16
C LEU A 8 -19.54 19.54 18.12
N ARG A 9 -18.82 20.68 18.20
CA ARG A 9 -17.71 20.97 17.29
C ARG A 9 -16.54 20.00 17.50
N ILE A 10 -16.20 19.70 18.75
CA ILE A 10 -15.15 18.71 19.08
C ILE A 10 -15.55 17.31 18.59
N ASN A 11 -16.80 16.88 18.79
CA ASN A 11 -17.28 15.59 18.27
C ASN A 11 -17.12 15.47 16.75
N ARG A 12 -17.45 16.53 15.99
CA ARG A 12 -17.26 16.54 14.52
C ARG A 12 -15.78 16.42 14.14
N VAL A 13 -14.90 17.13 14.85
CA VAL A 13 -13.45 17.04 14.61
C VAL A 13 -12.93 15.64 14.94
N ILE A 14 -13.35 15.04 16.05
CA ILE A 14 -12.98 13.67 16.42
C ILE A 14 -13.45 12.66 15.36
N ILE A 15 -14.68 12.78 14.88
CA ILE A 15 -15.22 11.92 13.81
C ILE A 15 -14.40 12.07 12.53
N LEU A 16 -14.06 13.30 12.14
CA LEU A 16 -13.21 13.56 10.97
C LEU A 16 -11.82 12.91 11.14
N LEU A 17 -11.22 13.06 12.32
CA LEU A 17 -9.89 12.52 12.62
C LEU A 17 -9.90 10.98 12.60
N LEU A 18 -10.95 10.36 13.14
CA LEU A 18 -11.17 8.91 13.07
C LEU A 18 -11.35 8.44 11.62
N PHE A 19 -12.09 9.20 10.81
CA PHE A 19 -12.29 8.89 9.40
C PHE A 19 -10.98 8.94 8.61
N VAL A 20 -10.18 9.99 8.80
CA VAL A 20 -8.84 10.09 8.19
C VAL A 20 -7.94 8.94 8.65
N PHE A 21 -7.96 8.60 9.94
CA PHE A 21 -7.21 7.47 10.47
C PHE A 21 -7.62 6.15 9.81
N MET A 22 -8.92 5.91 9.63
CA MET A 22 -9.43 4.71 8.93
C MET A 22 -8.97 4.66 7.47
N ILE A 23 -8.95 5.79 6.77
CA ILE A 23 -8.41 5.86 5.40
C ILE A 23 -6.93 5.51 5.40
N CYS A 24 -6.12 6.14 6.25
CA CYS A 24 -4.70 5.84 6.35
C CYS A 24 -4.45 4.36 6.65
N PHE A 25 -5.20 3.79 7.60
CA PHE A 25 -5.10 2.38 7.94
C PHE A 25 -5.46 1.47 6.75
N GLY A 26 -6.56 1.79 6.06
CA GLY A 26 -6.97 1.07 4.85
C GLY A 26 -5.92 1.13 3.74
N VAL A 27 -5.32 2.29 3.51
CA VAL A 27 -4.24 2.46 2.51
C VAL A 27 -3.02 1.62 2.87
N ILE A 28 -2.60 1.61 4.15
CA ILE A 28 -1.47 0.79 4.60
C ILE A 28 -1.75 -0.70 4.38
N LEU A 29 -2.94 -1.18 4.73
CA LEU A 29 -3.35 -2.56 4.49
C LEU A 29 -3.41 -2.89 3.01
N PHE A 30 -3.94 -1.97 2.19
CA PHE A 30 -4.04 -2.15 0.75
C PHE A 30 -2.67 -2.26 0.08
N ILE A 31 -1.73 -1.38 0.45
CA ILE A 31 -0.35 -1.42 -0.05
C ILE A 31 0.34 -2.73 0.33
N ARG A 32 0.11 -3.24 1.54
CA ARG A 32 0.65 -4.54 2.00
C ARG A 32 -0.08 -5.76 1.47
N SER A 33 -1.22 -5.59 0.82
CA SER A 33 -2.02 -6.72 0.33
C SER A 33 -1.34 -7.50 -0.79
N ASP A 34 -1.80 -8.73 -1.03
CA ASP A 34 -1.31 -9.57 -2.13
C ASP A 34 -1.57 -9.00 -3.53
N PHE A 35 -2.34 -7.92 -3.64
CA PHE A 35 -2.59 -7.21 -4.89
C PHE A 35 -1.29 -6.70 -5.53
N PHE A 36 -0.33 -6.30 -4.70
CA PHE A 36 0.99 -5.82 -5.14
C PHE A 36 2.07 -6.90 -5.05
N SER A 37 1.68 -8.16 -4.87
CA SER A 37 2.63 -9.28 -4.89
C SER A 37 3.02 -9.63 -6.33
N LEU A 38 4.32 -9.69 -6.58
CA LEU A 38 4.89 -10.08 -7.88
C LEU A 38 4.63 -11.57 -8.14
N LYS A 39 3.57 -11.89 -8.90
CA LYS A 39 3.22 -13.28 -9.23
C LYS A 39 4.01 -13.82 -10.42
N ASN A 40 4.03 -13.08 -11.52
CA ASN A 40 4.67 -13.50 -12.77
C ASN A 40 5.56 -12.38 -13.33
N ILE A 41 6.77 -12.75 -13.73
CA ILE A 41 7.73 -11.86 -14.38
C ILE A 41 7.89 -12.35 -15.82
N LYS A 42 7.49 -11.50 -16.78
CA LYS A 42 7.69 -11.74 -18.21
C LYS A 42 8.81 -10.81 -18.68
N ILE A 43 9.89 -11.40 -19.17
CA ILE A 43 10.98 -10.68 -19.82
C ILE A 43 10.67 -10.66 -21.30
N VAL A 44 10.74 -9.49 -21.92
CA VAL A 44 10.43 -9.28 -23.35
C VAL A 44 11.63 -8.57 -23.98
N ASN A 45 11.98 -8.94 -25.22
CA ASN A 45 13.08 -8.35 -26.01
C ASN A 45 14.45 -8.42 -25.31
N ASN A 46 14.78 -9.57 -24.74
CA ASN A 46 16.09 -9.81 -24.18
C ASN A 46 16.69 -11.06 -24.83
N ASP A 47 17.52 -10.82 -25.84
CA ASP A 47 18.22 -11.87 -26.60
C ASP A 47 19.62 -12.18 -26.02
N ILE A 48 20.05 -11.40 -25.02
CA ILE A 48 21.43 -11.42 -24.49
C ILE A 48 21.52 -12.20 -23.17
N LEU A 49 20.59 -11.96 -22.24
CA LEU A 49 20.61 -12.57 -20.91
C LEU A 49 19.57 -13.68 -20.78
N THR A 50 19.88 -14.74 -20.05
CA THR A 50 18.88 -15.76 -19.71
C THR A 50 17.89 -15.23 -18.66
N LYS A 51 16.69 -15.83 -18.59
CA LYS A 51 15.67 -15.45 -17.59
C LYS A 51 16.18 -15.55 -16.15
N THR A 52 17.04 -16.52 -15.89
CA THR A 52 17.73 -16.74 -14.61
C THR A 52 18.73 -15.64 -14.28
N GLU A 53 19.54 -15.20 -15.24
CA GLU A 53 20.50 -14.11 -15.05
C GLU A 53 19.79 -12.79 -14.78
N VAL A 54 18.74 -12.46 -15.54
CA VAL A 54 17.95 -11.26 -15.31
C VAL A 54 17.29 -11.29 -13.93
N LYS A 55 16.77 -12.44 -13.49
CA LYS A 55 16.18 -12.58 -12.14
C LYS A 55 17.22 -12.35 -11.04
N ASN A 56 18.42 -12.91 -11.21
CA ASN A 56 19.51 -12.75 -10.25
C ASN A 56 20.04 -11.31 -10.20
N LEU A 57 20.20 -10.66 -11.36
CA LEU A 57 20.66 -9.26 -11.46
C LEU A 57 19.63 -8.28 -10.90
N SER A 58 18.34 -8.53 -11.15
CA SER A 58 17.27 -7.64 -10.73
C SER A 58 16.87 -7.80 -9.26
N ASN A 59 17.36 -8.83 -8.57
CA ASN A 59 16.95 -9.18 -7.19
C ASN A 59 15.42 -9.26 -7.02
N ILE A 60 14.68 -9.56 -8.10
CA ILE A 60 13.22 -9.61 -8.06
C ILE A 60 12.80 -11.01 -7.62
N ASN A 61 12.27 -11.08 -6.39
CA ASN A 61 11.69 -12.31 -5.86
C ASN A 61 10.18 -12.33 -6.12
N THR A 62 9.74 -13.36 -6.86
CA THR A 62 8.33 -13.69 -7.02
C THR A 62 7.72 -14.07 -5.67
N GLY A 63 6.49 -13.61 -5.41
CA GLY A 63 5.78 -13.82 -4.14
C GLY A 63 6.06 -12.77 -3.06
N LYS A 64 6.93 -11.79 -3.33
CA LYS A 64 7.08 -10.62 -2.45
C LYS A 64 6.19 -9.47 -2.92
N ASN A 65 5.68 -8.71 -1.94
CA ASN A 65 4.97 -7.46 -2.19
C ASN A 65 5.97 -6.36 -2.60
N LEU A 66 5.64 -5.60 -3.65
CA LEU A 66 6.46 -4.51 -4.20
C LEU A 66 6.81 -3.39 -3.20
N PHE A 67 6.02 -3.23 -2.16
CA PHE A 67 6.15 -2.17 -1.16
C PHE A 67 6.58 -2.69 0.22
N SER A 68 7.02 -3.95 0.30
CA SER A 68 7.46 -4.59 1.54
C SER A 68 8.95 -4.80 1.63
#